data_AF-A0AAP9HA81-F1
#
_entry.id   AF-A0AAP9HA81-F1
#
_cell.length_a   1.000
_cell.length_b   1.000
_cell.length_c   1.000
_cell.angle_alpha   90.00
_cell.angle_beta   90.00
_cell.angle_gamma   90.00
#
_symmetry.space_group_name_H-M   'P 1'
#
loop_
_entity.id
_entity.type
_entity.pdbx_description
1 polymer ?
#
loop_
_entity_poly.entity_id
_entity_poly.type
_entity_poly.pdbx_seq_one_letter_code
_entity_poly.pdbx_strand_id
1 'polypeptide(L)'
;MVSRLLIVAGEMTYREWVIDMAMITVSILILWRAGSNVREIRYIRRLGIKRGNYYASRVWGARLLPLIVLLMVEIVVVLVVGVLTVLKLREVTFW
;
A
#
# COMPACT_ATOMS: atom_id res chain seq x y z
N MET A 1 -6.65 12.68 26.10
CA MET A 1 -5.97 12.17 24.88
C MET A 1 -6.23 13.08 23.68
N VAL A 2 -7.49 13.37 23.35
CA VAL A 2 -7.88 14.31 22.27
C VAL A 2 -7.34 15.73 22.49
N SER A 3 -7.37 16.25 23.72
CA SER A 3 -6.86 17.58 24.05
C SER A 3 -5.35 17.75 23.81
N ARG A 4 -4.55 16.70 24.01
CA ARG A 4 -3.11 16.75 23.70
C ARG A 4 -2.83 16.73 22.19
N LEU A 5 -3.63 15.99 21.42
CA LEU A 5 -3.53 15.99 19.95
C LEU A 5 -3.87 17.37 19.36
N LEU A 6 -4.85 18.06 19.94
CA LEU A 6 -5.23 19.41 19.51
C LEU A 6 -4.18 20.48 19.87
N ILE A 7 -3.49 20.34 21.01
CA ILE A 7 -2.39 21.25 21.39
C ILE A 7 -1.19 21.07 20.46
N VAL A 8 -0.78 19.82 20.18
CA VAL A 8 0.32 19.53 19.24
C VAL A 8 -0.02 20.03 17.82
N ALA A 9 -1.27 19.87 17.38
CA ALA A 9 -1.72 20.39 16.09
C ALA A 9 -1.75 21.94 16.03
N GLY A 10 -1.90 22.61 17.17
CA GLY A 10 -1.87 24.07 17.28
C GLY A 10 -0.45 24.67 17.29
N GLU A 11 0.57 23.87 17.64
CA GLU A 11 1.97 24.27 17.66
C GLU A 11 2.74 23.92 16.37
N MET A 12 2.17 23.06 15.52
CA MET A 12 2.77 22.65 14.26
C MET A 12 2.70 23.76 13.20
N THR A 13 3.80 23.95 12.49
CA THR A 13 3.82 24.77 11.28
C THR A 13 2.97 24.12 10.17
N TYR A 14 2.39 24.94 9.28
CA TYR A 14 1.62 24.44 8.13
C TYR A 14 2.39 23.39 7.31
N ARG A 15 3.71 23.54 7.22
CA ARG A 15 4.62 22.59 6.55
C ARG A 15 4.60 21.22 7.22
N GLU A 16 4.74 21.15 8.55
CA GLU A 16 4.73 19.88 9.30
C GLU A 16 3.39 19.18 9.17
N TRP A 17 2.29 19.93 9.27
CA TRP A 17 0.94 19.38 9.10
C TRP A 17 0.74 18.76 7.72
N VAL A 18 1.22 19.42 6.66
CA VAL A 18 1.15 18.90 5.28
C VAL A 18 2.00 17.63 5.13
N ILE A 19 3.19 17.58 5.71
CA ILE A 19 4.07 16.40 5.64
C ILE A 19 3.45 15.22 6.39
N ASP A 20 2.87 15.43 7.57
CA ASP A 20 2.19 14.39 8.34
C ASP A 20 0.98 13.83 7.59
N MET A 21 0.17 14.71 7.00
CA MET A 21 -0.97 14.29 6.15
C MET A 21 -0.50 13.50 4.93
N ALA A 22 0.62 13.89 4.30
CA ALA A 22 1.21 13.15 3.19
C ALA A 22 1.70 11.76 3.64
N MET A 23 2.38 11.64 4.78
CA MET A 23 2.84 10.36 5.32
C MET A 23 1.67 9.42 5.63
N ILE A 24 0.60 9.93 6.24
CA ILE A 24 -0.62 9.16 6.53
C ILE A 24 -1.26 8.68 5.23
N THR A 25 -1.44 9.59 4.26
CA THR A 25 -2.06 9.29 2.97
C THR A 25 -1.28 8.21 2.23
N VAL A 26 0.03 8.38 2.11
CA VAL A 26 0.92 7.40 1.47
C VAL A 26 0.83 6.04 2.18
N SER A 27 0.86 6.02 3.52
CA SER A 27 0.72 4.79 4.30
C SER A 27 -0.60 4.06 4.03
N ILE A 28 -1.72 4.79 3.96
CA ILE A 28 -3.03 4.22 3.65
C ILE A 28 -3.04 3.63 2.23
N LEU A 29 -2.48 4.34 1.25
CA LEU A 29 -2.42 3.87 -0.14
C LEU A 29 -1.58 2.59 -0.28
N ILE A 30 -0.43 2.52 0.41
CA ILE A 30 0.42 1.32 0.47
C ILE A 30 -0.36 0.14 1.02
N LEU A 31 -1.00 0.32 2.18
CA LEU A 31 -1.77 -0.73 2.85
C LEU A 31 -2.95 -1.19 1.99
N TRP A 32 -3.66 -0.25 1.38
CA TRP A 32 -4.77 -0.56 0.49
C TRP A 32 -4.32 -1.39 -0.71
N ARG A 33 -3.25 -0.97 -1.40
CA ARG A 33 -2.76 -1.66 -2.60
C ARG A 33 -2.19 -3.03 -2.27
N ALA A 34 -1.35 -3.14 -1.25
CA ALA A 34 -0.80 -4.42 -0.79
C ALA A 34 -1.92 -5.37 -0.33
N GLY A 35 -2.87 -4.86 0.45
CA GLY A 35 -4.03 -5.61 0.93
C GLY A 35 -4.91 -6.14 -0.20
N SER A 36 -5.15 -5.32 -1.24
CA SER A 36 -5.88 -5.73 -2.44
C SER A 36 -5.18 -6.89 -3.15
N ASN A 37 -3.87 -6.80 -3.37
CA ASN A 37 -3.12 -7.87 -4.04
C ASN A 37 -3.07 -9.15 -3.20
N VAL A 38 -2.94 -9.04 -1.88
CA VAL A 38 -3.02 -10.19 -0.96
C VAL A 38 -4.41 -10.85 -1.01
N ARG A 39 -5.48 -10.05 -1.06
CA ARG A 39 -6.85 -10.57 -1.21
C ARG A 39 -7.04 -11.27 -2.54
N GLU A 40 -6.48 -10.72 -3.62
CA GLU A 40 -6.53 -11.32 -4.97
C GLU A 40 -5.82 -12.68 -5.00
N ILE A 41 -4.60 -12.76 -4.45
CA ILE A 41 -3.86 -14.02 -4.34
C ILE A 41 -4.65 -15.05 -3.52
N ARG A 42 -5.25 -14.64 -2.39
CA ARG A 42 -6.08 -15.54 -1.57
C ARG A 42 -7.32 -16.02 -2.31
N TYR A 43 -7.98 -15.14 -3.06
CA TYR A 43 -9.15 -15.49 -3.87
C TYR A 43 -8.79 -16.53 -4.93
N ILE A 44 -7.73 -16.27 -5.70
CA ILE A 44 -7.24 -17.19 -6.73
C ILE A 44 -6.83 -18.55 -6.13
N ARG A 45 -6.15 -18.56 -4.98
CA ARG A 45 -5.79 -19.80 -4.28
C ARG A 45 -7.01 -20.62 -3.87
N ARG A 46 -8.08 -19.96 -3.40
CA ARG A 46 -9.34 -20.63 -3.01
C ARG A 46 -10.10 -21.23 -4.20
N LEU A 47 -9.94 -20.67 -5.40
CA LEU A 47 -10.55 -21.22 -6.61
C LEU A 47 -9.94 -22.57 -7.04
N GLY A 48 -8.70 -22.86 -6.62
CA GLY A 48 -7.94 -24.01 -7.08
C GLY A 48 -7.45 -23.86 -8.54
N ILE A 49 -6.62 -24.80 -9.00
CA ILE A 49 -5.85 -24.65 -10.25
C ILE A 49 -6.75 -24.46 -11.49
N LYS A 50 -7.81 -25.28 -11.65
CA LYS A 50 -8.68 -25.22 -12.84
C LYS A 50 -9.46 -23.91 -12.94
N ARG A 51 -10.17 -23.51 -11.86
CA ARG A 51 -10.95 -22.27 -11.84
C ARG A 51 -10.06 -21.03 -11.77
N GLY A 52 -8.91 -21.12 -11.09
CA GLY A 52 -7.90 -20.07 -11.03
C GLY A 52 -7.27 -19.77 -12.39
N ASN A 53 -6.95 -20.79 -13.18
CA ASN A 53 -6.48 -20.61 -14.57
C ASN A 53 -7.53 -19.93 -15.45
N TYR A 54 -8.79 -20.36 -15.34
CA TYR A 54 -9.88 -19.74 -16.09
C TYR A 54 -10.10 -18.27 -15.70
N TYR A 55 -10.10 -17.98 -14.40
CA TYR A 55 -10.20 -16.62 -13.86
C TYR A 55 -9.04 -15.74 -14.32
N ALA A 56 -7.79 -16.21 -14.20
CA ALA A 56 -6.61 -15.47 -14.62
C ALA A 56 -6.65 -15.13 -16.12
N SER A 57 -7.06 -16.10 -16.96
CA SER A 57 -7.19 -15.86 -18.40
C SER A 57 -8.31 -14.86 -18.71
N ARG A 58 -9.47 -14.99 -18.06
CA ARG A 58 -10.66 -14.19 -18.38
C ARG A 58 -10.60 -12.76 -17.83
N VAL A 59 -10.16 -12.61 -16.59
CA VAL A 59 -10.15 -11.31 -15.88
C VAL A 59 -8.86 -10.56 -16.12
N TRP A 60 -7.73 -11.28 -16.17
CA TRP A 60 -6.41 -10.68 -16.26
C TRP A 60 -5.73 -10.87 -17.63
N GLY A 61 -6.33 -11.66 -18.55
CA GLY A 61 -5.69 -11.97 -19.84
C GLY A 61 -4.38 -12.75 -19.71
N ALA A 62 -4.11 -13.35 -18.55
CA ALA A 62 -2.80 -13.89 -18.20
C ALA A 62 -2.88 -15.34 -17.73
N ARG A 63 -1.76 -16.07 -17.82
CA ARG A 63 -1.62 -17.38 -17.18
C ARG A 63 -1.56 -17.20 -15.66
N LEU A 64 -2.05 -18.20 -14.92
CA LEU A 64 -2.12 -18.16 -13.45
C LEU A 64 -0.76 -17.93 -12.79
N LEU A 65 0.27 -18.65 -13.20
CA LEU A 65 1.59 -18.56 -12.56
C LEU A 65 2.21 -17.17 -12.72
N PRO A 66 2.31 -16.60 -13.95
CA PRO A 66 2.76 -15.22 -14.14
C PRO A 66 1.92 -14.19 -13.38
N LEU A 67 0.59 -14.36 -13.30
CA LEU A 67 -0.27 -13.46 -12.54
C LEU A 67 0.07 -13.47 -11.04
N ILE A 68 0.28 -14.65 -10.44
CA ILE A 68 0.66 -14.74 -9.03
C ILE A 68 2.02 -14.08 -8.79
N VAL A 69 3.00 -14.29 -9.67
CA VAL A 69 4.32 -13.66 -9.58
C VAL A 69 4.19 -12.14 -9.68
N LEU A 70 3.41 -11.63 -10.65
CA LEU A 70 3.17 -10.21 -10.83
C LEU A 70 2.58 -9.57 -9.56
N LEU A 71 1.54 -10.18 -8.98
CA LEU A 71 0.91 -9.68 -7.75
C LEU A 71 1.87 -9.66 -6.57
N MET A 72 2.76 -10.66 -6.45
CA MET A 72 3.80 -10.68 -5.41
C MET A 72 4.85 -9.58 -5.63
N VAL A 73 5.35 -9.43 -6.86
CA VAL A 73 6.33 -8.39 -7.20
C VAL A 73 5.74 -7.01 -6.92
N GLU A 74 4.49 -6.77 -7.30
CA GLU A 74 3.83 -5.50 -7.04
C GLU A 74 3.70 -5.22 -5.53
N ILE A 75 3.37 -6.22 -4.70
CA ILE A 75 3.36 -6.04 -3.23
C ILE A 75 4.75 -5.59 -2.75
N VAL A 76 5.82 -6.26 -3.18
CA VAL A 76 7.19 -5.91 -2.78
C VAL A 76 7.54 -4.50 -3.21
N VAL A 77 7.28 -4.15 -4.48
CA VAL A 77 7.57 -2.82 -5.01
C VAL A 77 6.81 -1.73 -4.26
N VAL A 78 5.51 -1.92 -4.03
CA VAL A 78 4.67 -0.95 -3.29
C VAL A 78 5.18 -0.77 -1.86
N LEU A 79 5.58 -1.86 -1.18
CA LEU A 79 6.15 -1.77 0.17
C LEU A 79 7.49 -1.04 0.17
N VAL A 80 8.41 -1.38 -0.75
CA VAL A 80 9.74 -0.77 -0.83
C VAL A 80 9.63 0.72 -1.16
N VAL A 81 8.95 1.07 -2.25
CA VAL A 81 8.76 2.47 -2.67
C VAL A 81 8.01 3.24 -1.59
N GLY A 82 7.00 2.63 -0.99
CA GLY A 82 6.21 3.22 0.06
C GLY A 82 7.02 3.57 1.30
N VAL A 83 7.80 2.61 1.81
CA VAL A 83 8.69 2.84 2.96
C VAL A 83 9.72 3.91 2.64
N LEU A 84 10.35 3.87 1.46
CA LEU A 84 11.31 4.90 1.05
C LEU A 84 10.68 6.29 1.00
N THR A 85 9.43 6.39 0.52
CA THR A 85 8.69 7.66 0.46
C THR A 85 8.43 8.21 1.87
N VAL A 86 7.96 7.36 2.80
CA VAL A 86 7.72 7.77 4.19
C VAL A 86 9.03 8.18 4.88
N LEU A 87 10.13 7.44 4.67
CA LEU A 87 11.44 7.80 5.20
C LEU A 87 11.93 9.15 4.67
N LYS A 88 11.74 9.43 3.37
CA LYS A 88 12.09 10.73 2.78
C LYS A 88 11.24 11.87 3.30
N LEU A 89 9.94 11.66 3.45
CA LEU A 89 9.06 12.66 4.06
C LEU A 89 9.49 12.97 5.50
N ARG A 90 9.86 11.95 6.27
CA ARG A 90 10.36 12.10 7.63
C ARG A 90 11.69 12.85 7.70
N GLU A 91 12.64 12.58 6.80
CA GLU A 91 13.91 13.32 6.71
C GLU A 91 13.67 14.82 6.47
N VAL A 92 12.68 15.16 5.65
CA VAL A 92 12.29 16.57 5.40
C VAL A 92 11.73 17.22 6.67
N THR A 93 11.04 16.50 7.54
CA THR A 93 10.48 17.04 8.80
C THR A 93 11.55 17.44 9.82
N PHE A 94 12.72 16.80 9.82
CA PHE A 94 13.79 17.05 10.81
C PHE A 94 14.83 18.11 10.38
N TRP A 95 14.63 18.76 9.23
CA TRP A 95 15.38 19.91 8.74
C TRP A 95 14.47 21.15 8.68
#